data_AF-A0A9E4CF79-F1
#
_entry.id   AF-A0A9E4CF79-F1
#
_cell.length_a   1.000
_cell.length_b   1.000
_cell.length_c   1.000
_cell.angle_alpha   90.00
_cell.angle_beta   90.00
_cell.angle_gamma   90.00
#
_symmetry.space_group_name_H-M   'P 1'
#
loop_
_entity.id
_entity.type
_entity.pdbx_description
1 polymer ?
#
loop_
_entity_poly.entity_id
_entity_poly.type
_entity_poly.pdbx_seq_one_letter_code
_entity_poly.pdbx_strand_id
1 'polypeptide(L)'
;MSTLIADIPDELTNRLQPYQEHLPTILEIGLEQFQPDPELPTAAAFSKELDDVVDFLQSSPAPEAVIALRTSKALQAYISELLEKNRNEGFTAVEEGWWKKFEHVEHLVRLAKAKAISRSVV
;
A
#
# COMPACT_ATOMS: atom_id res chain seq x y z
N MET A 1 4.96 -29.18 8.06
CA MET A 1 5.51 -28.11 7.20
C MET A 1 4.33 -27.42 6.56
N SER A 2 4.19 -26.12 6.78
CA SER A 2 3.13 -25.31 6.17
C SER A 2 3.77 -24.42 5.12
N THR A 3 3.16 -24.33 3.93
CA THR A 3 3.67 -23.48 2.84
C THR A 3 2.94 -22.15 2.85
N LEU A 4 3.67 -21.05 3.03
CA LEU A 4 3.17 -19.69 2.88
C LEU A 4 3.66 -19.14 1.54
N ILE A 5 2.77 -18.56 0.76
CA ILE A 5 3.10 -17.85 -0.49
C ILE A 5 2.81 -16.37 -0.26
N ALA A 6 3.82 -15.53 -0.43
CA ALA A 6 3.72 -14.08 -0.30
C ALA A 6 4.25 -13.43 -1.56
N ASP A 7 3.56 -12.39 -2.02
CA ASP A 7 4.03 -11.57 -3.13
C ASP A 7 5.06 -10.56 -2.62
N ILE A 8 6.26 -10.58 -3.18
CA ILE A 8 7.38 -9.72 -2.78
C ILE A 8 8.00 -9.04 -4.01
N PRO A 9 8.44 -7.77 -3.90
CA PRO A 9 9.05 -7.07 -5.02
C PRO A 9 10.33 -7.76 -5.54
N ASP A 10 10.56 -7.72 -6.86
CA ASP A 10 11.72 -8.36 -7.52
C ASP A 10 13.07 -7.95 -6.91
N GLU A 11 13.21 -6.68 -6.53
CA GLU A 11 14.41 -6.18 -5.88
C GLU A 11 14.68 -6.89 -4.54
N LEU A 12 13.64 -7.16 -3.77
CA LEU A 12 13.75 -7.90 -2.51
C LEU A 12 14.07 -9.37 -2.78
N THR A 13 13.46 -9.98 -3.80
CA THR A 13 13.76 -11.34 -4.25
C THR A 13 15.24 -11.50 -4.59
N ASN A 14 15.80 -10.59 -5.37
CA ASN A 14 17.23 -10.60 -5.74
C ASN A 14 18.14 -10.46 -4.52
N ARG A 15 17.76 -9.63 -3.55
CA ARG A 15 18.52 -9.45 -2.30
C ARG A 15 18.42 -10.64 -1.35
N LEU A 16 17.31 -11.37 -1.37
CA LEU A 16 17.08 -12.55 -0.55
C LEU A 16 17.63 -13.83 -1.17
N GLN A 17 17.87 -13.86 -2.47
CA GLN A 17 18.40 -15.02 -3.19
C GLN A 17 19.68 -15.61 -2.56
N PRO A 18 20.68 -14.82 -2.13
CA PRO A 18 21.87 -15.35 -1.47
C PRO A 18 21.61 -15.95 -0.09
N TYR A 19 20.47 -15.64 0.53
CA TYR A 19 20.12 -16.03 1.90
C TYR A 19 18.96 -17.01 1.97
N GLN A 20 18.60 -17.67 0.85
CA GLN A 20 17.42 -18.56 0.76
C GLN A 20 17.38 -19.63 1.86
N GLU A 21 18.51 -20.26 2.17
CA GLU A 21 18.59 -21.29 3.20
C GLU A 21 18.42 -20.75 4.62
N HIS A 22 18.72 -19.46 4.81
CA HIS A 22 18.61 -18.77 6.10
C HIS A 22 17.32 -17.95 6.23
N LEU A 23 16.46 -17.96 5.21
CA LEU A 23 15.19 -17.23 5.23
C LEU A 23 14.35 -17.54 6.47
N PRO A 24 14.19 -18.81 6.92
CA PRO A 24 13.44 -19.08 8.13
C PRO A 24 13.98 -18.33 9.35
N THR A 25 15.31 -18.37 9.56
CA THR A 25 15.97 -17.70 10.69
C THR A 25 15.92 -16.17 10.57
N ILE A 26 16.10 -15.63 9.37
CA ILE A 26 15.99 -14.19 9.11
C ILE A 26 14.56 -13.72 9.40
N LEU A 27 13.56 -14.51 9.02
CA LEU A 27 12.16 -14.20 9.31
C LEU A 27 11.84 -14.34 10.79
N GLU A 28 12.38 -15.33 11.51
CA GLU A 28 12.21 -15.44 12.97
C GLU A 28 12.79 -14.21 13.69
N ILE A 29 14.04 -13.85 13.41
CA ILE A 29 14.68 -12.65 13.97
C ILE A 29 13.90 -11.40 13.56
N GLY A 30 13.50 -11.34 12.30
CA GLY A 30 12.69 -10.26 11.75
C GLY A 30 11.36 -10.13 12.47
N LEU A 31 10.66 -11.23 12.74
CA LEU A 31 9.37 -11.26 13.45
C LEU A 31 9.50 -10.89 14.92
N GLU A 32 10.61 -11.23 15.57
CA GLU A 32 10.90 -10.81 16.94
C GLU A 32 11.13 -9.29 17.04
N GLN A 33 11.73 -8.70 16.00
CA GLN A 33 12.01 -7.26 15.92
C GLN A 33 10.86 -6.47 15.27
N PHE A 34 10.05 -7.14 14.47
CA PHE A 34 8.87 -6.59 13.83
C PHE A 34 7.80 -6.46 14.90
N GLN A 35 7.75 -5.30 15.53
CA GLN A 35 6.55 -4.85 16.22
C GLN A 35 5.62 -4.30 15.13
N PRO A 36 4.63 -5.07 14.65
CA PRO A 36 3.55 -4.44 13.92
C PRO A 36 2.95 -3.44 14.88
N ASP A 37 2.98 -2.16 14.52
CA ASP A 37 2.08 -1.23 15.17
C ASP A 37 0.67 -1.77 14.87
N PRO A 38 -0.08 -2.20 15.89
CA PRO A 38 -1.38 -2.83 15.69
C PRO A 38 -2.39 -1.89 15.02
N GLU A 39 -2.08 -0.60 14.97
CA GLU A 39 -2.91 0.44 14.34
C GLU A 39 -2.45 0.81 12.92
N LEU A 40 -1.25 0.38 12.48
CA LEU A 40 -0.74 0.67 11.14
C LEU A 40 -1.14 -0.44 10.13
N PRO A 41 -1.84 -0.09 9.04
CA PRO A 41 -1.95 -0.90 7.83
C PRO A 41 -0.56 -1.37 7.39
N THR A 42 -0.32 -2.67 7.46
CA THR A 42 0.86 -3.28 6.86
C THR A 42 0.84 -3.10 5.34
N ALA A 43 1.99 -3.33 4.70
CA ALA A 43 2.12 -3.50 3.25
C ALA A 43 0.96 -4.30 2.61
N ALA A 44 0.50 -5.36 3.30
CA ALA A 44 -0.59 -6.20 2.85
C ALA A 44 -1.96 -5.49 2.85
N ALA A 45 -2.22 -4.62 3.83
CA ALA A 45 -3.44 -3.83 3.87
C ALA A 45 -3.49 -2.78 2.75
N PHE A 46 -2.33 -2.19 2.40
CA PHE A 46 -2.26 -1.32 1.23
C PHE A 46 -2.51 -2.08 -0.07
N SER A 47 -1.85 -3.22 -0.29
CA SER A 47 -2.07 -4.04 -1.49
C SER A 47 -3.54 -4.42 -1.64
N LYS A 48 -4.21 -4.80 -0.55
CA LYS A 48 -5.64 -5.11 -0.57
C LYS A 48 -6.50 -3.90 -0.97
N GLU A 49 -6.21 -2.71 -0.45
CA GLU A 49 -6.95 -1.50 -0.86
C GLU A 49 -6.73 -1.13 -2.33
N LEU A 50 -5.56 -1.49 -2.91
CA LEU A 50 -5.35 -1.34 -4.35
C LEU A 50 -6.23 -2.28 -5.15
N ASP A 51 -6.30 -3.55 -4.75
CA ASP A 51 -7.16 -4.52 -5.38
C ASP A 51 -8.63 -4.07 -5.31
N ASP A 52 -9.08 -3.60 -4.15
CA ASP A 52 -10.44 -3.06 -3.97
C ASP A 52 -10.73 -1.85 -4.90
N VAL A 53 -9.76 -0.95 -5.09
CA VAL A 53 -9.89 0.19 -6.02
C VAL A 53 -9.93 -0.29 -7.47
N VAL A 54 -9.09 -1.25 -7.85
CA VAL A 54 -9.06 -1.81 -9.19
C VAL A 54 -10.38 -2.52 -9.50
N ASP A 55 -10.86 -3.37 -8.61
CA ASP A 55 -12.14 -4.07 -8.73
C ASP A 55 -13.31 -3.09 -8.82
N PHE A 56 -13.29 -2.05 -7.99
CA PHE A 56 -14.26 -0.96 -8.05
C PHE A 56 -14.27 -0.30 -9.43
N LEU A 57 -13.12 0.05 -10.00
CA LEU A 57 -13.04 0.69 -11.31
C LEU A 57 -13.45 -0.26 -12.45
N GLN A 58 -13.13 -1.55 -12.35
CA GLN A 58 -13.55 -2.57 -13.33
C GLN A 58 -15.07 -2.74 -13.38
N SER A 59 -15.78 -2.50 -12.27
CA SER A 59 -17.25 -2.56 -12.21
C SER A 59 -17.97 -1.48 -13.04
N SER A 60 -17.23 -0.60 -13.72
CA SER A 60 -17.77 0.55 -14.47
C SER A 60 -18.74 1.40 -13.63
N PRO A 61 -18.29 1.90 -12.47
CA PRO A 61 -19.14 2.60 -11.51
C PRO A 61 -19.66 3.92 -12.07
N ALA A 62 -20.81 4.36 -11.54
CA ALA A 62 -21.38 5.66 -11.88
C ALA A 62 -20.41 6.81 -11.51
N PRO A 63 -20.41 7.93 -12.25
CA PRO A 63 -19.52 9.06 -11.98
C PRO A 63 -19.57 9.55 -10.52
N GLU A 64 -20.75 9.58 -9.92
CA GLU A 64 -20.97 10.00 -8.53
C GLU A 64 -20.24 9.07 -7.55
N ALA A 65 -20.26 7.76 -7.81
CA ALA A 65 -19.57 6.77 -7.01
C ALA A 65 -18.04 6.92 -7.13
N VAL A 66 -17.52 7.21 -8.33
CA VAL A 66 -16.08 7.48 -8.52
C VAL A 66 -15.66 8.74 -7.75
N ILE A 67 -16.47 9.79 -7.78
CA ILE A 67 -16.21 11.04 -7.03
C ILE A 67 -16.22 10.79 -5.51
N ALA A 68 -17.13 9.93 -5.06
CA ALA A 68 -17.27 9.54 -3.66
C ALA A 68 -16.18 8.56 -3.18
N LEU A 69 -15.38 7.97 -4.07
CA LEU A 69 -14.31 7.03 -3.70
C LEU A 69 -13.38 7.65 -2.64
N ARG A 70 -13.14 6.92 -1.56
CA ARG A 70 -12.24 7.31 -0.46
C ARG A 70 -11.49 6.07 0.01
N THR A 71 -10.25 6.27 0.44
CA THR A 71 -9.47 5.24 1.14
C THR A 71 -10.10 4.89 2.48
N SER A 72 -9.75 3.72 3.04
CA SER A 72 -10.27 3.34 4.35
C SER A 72 -9.79 4.31 5.45
N LYS A 73 -10.52 4.36 6.57
CA LYS A 73 -10.10 5.18 7.73
C LYS A 73 -8.74 4.75 8.27
N ALA A 74 -8.44 3.45 8.23
CA ALA A 74 -7.16 2.92 8.69
C ALA A 74 -6.01 3.42 7.81
N LEU A 75 -6.20 3.39 6.48
CA LEU A 75 -5.18 3.92 5.56
C LEU A 75 -5.03 5.44 5.64
N GLN A 76 -6.11 6.18 5.89
CA GLN A 76 -6.01 7.62 6.13
C GLN A 76 -5.20 7.95 7.39
N ALA A 77 -5.40 7.21 8.48
CA ALA A 77 -4.63 7.38 9.71
C ALA A 77 -3.14 7.07 9.45
N TYR A 78 -2.86 5.96 8.76
CA TYR A 78 -1.50 5.57 8.36
C TYR A 78 -0.77 6.63 7.56
N ILE A 79 -1.40 7.14 6.49
CA ILE A 79 -0.81 8.17 5.65
C ILE A 79 -0.54 9.44 6.47
N SER A 80 -1.44 9.77 7.41
CA SER A 80 -1.28 10.93 8.29
C SER A 80 -0.09 10.78 9.22
N GLU A 81 0.07 9.61 9.83
CA GLU A 81 1.21 9.30 10.69
C GLU A 81 2.53 9.28 9.92
N LEU A 82 2.53 8.64 8.75
CA LEU A 82 3.70 8.57 7.88
C LEU A 82 4.14 9.97 7.45
N LEU A 83 3.18 10.86 7.11
CA LEU A 83 3.45 12.26 6.83
C LEU A 83 4.02 13.02 8.04
N GLU A 84 3.52 12.75 9.25
CA GLU A 84 4.02 13.38 10.47
C GLU A 84 5.44 12.92 10.79
N LYS A 85 5.70 11.61 10.68
CA LYS A 85 7.05 11.05 10.79
C LYS A 85 8.01 11.68 9.78
N ASN A 86 7.59 11.83 8.52
CA ASN A 86 8.43 12.44 7.50
C ASN A 86 8.84 13.89 7.84
N ARG A 87 7.96 14.64 8.51
CA ARG A 87 8.25 16.02 8.93
C ARG A 87 9.32 16.08 10.03
N ASN A 88 9.31 15.09 10.93
CA ASN A 88 10.12 15.12 12.14
C ASN A 88 11.44 14.33 12.02
N GLU A 89 11.41 13.19 11.32
CA GLU A 89 12.51 12.21 11.28
C GLU A 89 12.94 11.87 9.84
N GLY A 90 12.05 12.08 8.87
CA GLY A 90 12.22 11.64 7.49
C GLY A 90 11.83 10.17 7.29
N PHE A 91 11.83 9.73 6.03
CA PHE A 91 11.54 8.35 5.68
C PHE A 91 12.77 7.45 5.74
N THR A 92 12.59 6.23 6.21
CA THR A 92 13.49 5.12 5.87
C THR A 92 13.37 4.77 4.39
N ALA A 93 14.37 4.10 3.81
CA ALA A 93 14.32 3.68 2.40
C ALA A 93 13.10 2.79 2.07
N VAL A 94 12.65 1.98 3.04
CA VAL A 94 11.45 1.14 2.89
C VAL A 94 10.19 2.00 2.86
N GLU A 95 10.07 2.95 3.79
CA GLU A 95 8.94 3.89 3.84
C GLU A 95 8.87 4.78 2.62
N GLU A 96 10.00 5.25 2.10
CA GLU A 96 10.04 6.05 0.88
C GLU A 96 9.56 5.23 -0.34
N GLY A 97 9.93 3.94 -0.39
CA GLY A 97 9.42 3.01 -1.40
C GLY A 97 7.91 2.83 -1.32
N TRP A 98 7.35 2.73 -0.12
CA TRP A 98 5.89 2.68 0.08
C TRP A 98 5.23 3.99 -0.28
N TRP A 99 5.79 5.11 0.15
CA TRP A 99 5.28 6.45 -0.11
C TRP A 99 5.12 6.71 -1.62
N LYS A 100 6.12 6.34 -2.43
CA LYS A 100 6.05 6.45 -3.90
C LYS A 100 4.89 5.66 -4.50
N LYS A 101 4.56 4.49 -3.94
CA LYS A 101 3.40 3.70 -4.40
C LYS A 101 2.07 4.38 -4.02
N PHE A 102 1.97 4.94 -2.81
CA PHE A 102 0.81 5.73 -2.39
C PHE A 102 0.57 6.91 -3.32
N GLU A 103 1.61 7.69 -3.61
CA GLU A 103 1.53 8.84 -4.51
C GLU A 103 1.06 8.43 -5.91
N HIS A 104 1.57 7.32 -6.44
CA HIS A 104 1.18 6.83 -7.75
C HIS A 104 -0.32 6.51 -7.82
N VAL A 105 -0.83 5.80 -6.82
CA VAL A 105 -2.22 5.34 -6.78
C VAL A 105 -3.16 6.52 -6.54
N GLU A 106 -2.82 7.40 -5.61
CA GLU A 106 -3.60 8.61 -5.36
C GLU A 106 -3.68 9.47 -6.63
N HIS A 107 -2.59 9.54 -7.42
CA HIS A 107 -2.61 10.24 -8.69
C HIS A 107 -3.61 9.65 -9.68
N LEU A 108 -3.63 8.32 -9.82
CA LEU A 108 -4.60 7.64 -10.68
C LEU A 108 -6.04 7.86 -10.21
N VAL A 109 -6.30 7.77 -8.91
CA VAL A 109 -7.63 8.01 -8.32
C VAL A 109 -8.06 9.47 -8.56
N ARG A 110 -7.14 10.43 -8.44
CA ARG A 110 -7.43 11.84 -8.72
C ARG A 110 -7.81 12.06 -10.18
N LEU A 111 -7.10 11.44 -11.12
CA LEU A 111 -7.44 11.49 -12.55
C LEU A 111 -8.80 10.84 -12.84
N ALA A 112 -9.09 9.69 -12.23
CA ALA A 112 -10.38 9.02 -12.36
C ALA A 112 -11.53 9.93 -11.88
N LYS A 113 -11.36 10.59 -10.73
CA LYS A 113 -12.32 11.57 -10.21
C LYS A 113 -12.49 12.77 -11.12
N ALA A 114 -11.40 13.35 -11.63
CA ALA A 114 -11.47 14.48 -12.56
C ALA A 114 -12.27 14.12 -13.81
N LYS A 115 -12.02 12.94 -14.39
CA LYS A 115 -12.76 12.43 -15.55
C LYS A 115 -14.24 12.15 -15.24
N ALA A 116 -14.54 11.65 -14.05
CA ALA A 116 -15.92 11.44 -13.60
C ALA A 116 -16.68 12.77 -13.49
N ILE A 117 -16.06 13.80 -12.90
CA ILE A 117 -16.64 15.15 -12.81
C ILE A 117 -16.92 15.70 -14.21
N SER A 118 -16.00 15.55 -15.16
CA SER A 118 -16.23 16.01 -16.54
C SER A 118 -17.40 15.30 -17.23
N ARG A 119 -17.75 14.08 -16.81
CA ARG A 119 -18.88 13.31 -17.35
C ARG A 119 -20.21 13.59 -16.65
N SER A 120 -20.19 14.04 -15.40
CA SER A 120 -21.41 14.36 -14.63
C SER A 120 -21.96 15.77 -14.92
N VAL A 121 -21.22 16.61 -15.65
CA VAL A 121 -21.60 17.98 -16.04
C VAL A 121 -22.18 18.04 -17.47
N VAL A 122 -22.40 16.88 -18.10
CA VAL A 122 -23.05 16.72 -19.42
C VAL A 122 -24.43 16.11 -19.22
#